data_AF-A0A1X7RUR4-F1
#
_entry.id   AF-A0A1X7RUR4-F1
#
_cell.length_a   1.000
_cell.length_b   1.000
_cell.length_c   1.000
_cell.angle_alpha   90.00
_cell.angle_beta   90.00
_cell.angle_gamma   90.00
#
_symmetry.space_group_name_H-M   'P 1'
#
loop_
_entity.id
_entity.type
_entity.pdbx_description
1 polymer ?
#
loop_
_entity_poly.entity_id
_entity_poly.type
_entity_poly.pdbx_seq_one_letter_code
_entity_poly.pdbx_strand_id
1 'polypeptide(L)'
;MDQAPAQEIVVEKTKQCEGADCDKDAGTLQCPTCQKIGKESFFCSQDCFKRNWSTHKTIHKAQNNGHFNPFPAYPFTGPLRPVYPLSPRSAVPDRIKLPDYAKNGIPKSEQTLSRNRIKILNKEEQEGMRKVCRLAREVLDIAAQAVKPGVTTDQIDKIVHDACMERDSYPSPLNYCHFPKSVCTSVNEVICHGIPDHRPLKDGDILNIDVTLYHGGFHGDLNETYYVGESGHLDPDNVRVVEASRDALDEAIKQVKPGALFRDYGNTIEKVAKSRNCQVVKTYCGHGINQLFHCAPNVPHYAKNKAFGEAKPGMCFTIEPMITIGSYRDKTWPDDWTSVTSDGSRTAQFEHTLLVTETGVEVLTARFEDSPGGKVQMPEGYGIDGKKIEAATNGTNGTNGSA
;
A
#
# COMPACT_ATOMS: atom_id res chain seq x y z
N MET A 1 46.82 -6.86 -59.20
CA MET A 1 45.51 -6.31 -59.59
C MET A 1 44.76 -6.10 -58.29
N ASP A 2 45.00 -4.97 -57.64
CA ASP A 2 44.32 -4.62 -56.39
C ASP A 2 43.05 -3.84 -56.74
N GLN A 3 41.90 -4.45 -56.45
CA GLN A 3 40.61 -3.77 -56.51
C GLN A 3 40.40 -3.01 -55.20
N ALA A 4 40.17 -1.70 -55.31
CA ALA A 4 39.74 -0.86 -54.21
C ALA A 4 38.32 -1.26 -53.76
N PRO A 5 38.01 -1.25 -52.44
CA PRO A 5 36.67 -1.55 -51.97
C PRO A 5 35.73 -0.36 -52.20
N ALA A 6 34.49 -0.69 -52.59
CA ALA A 6 33.41 0.27 -52.81
C ALA A 6 32.99 0.95 -51.49
N GLN A 7 32.75 2.27 -51.55
CA GLN A 7 32.20 3.04 -50.44
C GLN A 7 30.72 2.68 -50.22
N GLU A 8 30.39 2.26 -49.00
CA GLU A 8 29.00 2.15 -48.53
C GLU A 8 28.35 3.54 -48.45
N ILE A 9 27.22 3.70 -49.14
CA ILE A 9 26.35 4.86 -49.01
C ILE A 9 25.53 4.66 -47.73
N VAL A 10 25.89 5.36 -46.66
CA VAL A 10 25.08 5.44 -45.44
C VAL A 10 23.89 6.36 -45.72
N VAL A 11 22.69 5.78 -45.81
CA VAL A 11 21.44 6.56 -45.87
C VAL A 11 21.14 7.06 -44.46
N GLU A 12 21.37 8.35 -44.19
CA GLU A 12 20.92 8.99 -42.95
C GLU A 12 19.39 8.88 -42.83
N LYS A 13 18.90 8.23 -41.77
CA LYS A 13 17.48 8.27 -41.42
C LYS A 13 17.12 9.71 -41.02
N THR A 14 16.31 10.38 -41.83
CA THR A 14 15.76 11.70 -41.49
C THR A 14 14.87 11.57 -40.25
N LYS A 15 15.13 12.39 -39.23
CA LYS A 15 14.28 12.48 -38.03
C LYS A 15 12.97 13.14 -38.44
N GLN A 16 11.82 12.71 -37.90
CA GLN A 16 10.54 13.36 -38.19
C GLN A 16 10.27 14.56 -37.27
N CYS A 17 9.54 15.54 -37.78
CA CYS A 17 9.14 16.73 -37.03
C CYS A 17 8.16 16.37 -35.90
N GLU A 18 8.38 16.91 -34.71
CA GLU A 18 7.54 16.71 -33.52
C GLU A 18 6.29 17.62 -33.49
N GLY A 19 5.96 18.28 -34.60
CA GLY A 19 4.73 19.06 -34.72
C GLY A 19 3.53 18.13 -34.86
N ALA A 20 2.55 18.24 -33.96
CA ALA A 20 1.34 17.38 -33.97
C ALA A 20 0.51 17.50 -35.26
N ASP A 21 0.72 18.58 -36.01
CA ASP A 21 0.09 18.88 -37.29
C ASP A 21 1.11 18.95 -38.45
N CYS A 22 2.22 18.21 -38.36
CA CYS A 22 3.33 18.32 -39.30
C CYS A 22 3.95 16.97 -39.70
N ASP A 23 3.82 16.61 -40.98
CA ASP A 23 4.39 15.37 -41.55
C ASP A 23 5.77 15.58 -42.23
N LYS A 24 6.42 16.72 -41.98
CA LYS A 24 7.73 17.04 -42.59
C LYS A 24 8.86 16.36 -41.83
N ASP A 25 9.98 16.16 -42.51
CA ASP A 25 11.24 15.86 -41.84
C ASP A 25 11.63 17.01 -40.90
N ALA A 26 12.23 16.65 -39.77
CA ALA A 26 12.78 17.58 -38.82
C ALA A 26 14.01 18.29 -39.40
N GLY A 27 14.13 19.58 -39.10
CA GLY A 27 15.34 20.33 -39.34
C GLY A 27 16.32 20.19 -38.17
N THR A 28 17.34 21.05 -38.15
CA THR A 28 18.31 21.12 -37.04
C THR A 28 17.77 21.84 -35.80
N LEU A 29 16.54 22.37 -35.86
CA LEU A 29 15.93 23.11 -34.77
C LEU A 29 15.48 22.18 -33.65
N GLN A 30 16.26 22.13 -32.58
CA GLN A 30 15.95 21.39 -31.36
C GLN A 30 15.22 22.26 -30.32
N CYS A 31 14.27 21.69 -29.58
CA CYS A 31 13.67 22.39 -28.44
C CYS A 31 14.73 22.64 -27.34
N PRO A 32 14.97 23.91 -26.92
CA PRO A 32 15.97 24.22 -25.89
C PRO A 32 15.66 23.60 -24.52
N THR A 33 14.38 23.43 -24.19
CA THR A 33 13.97 22.80 -22.92
C THR A 33 14.19 21.29 -22.98
N CYS A 34 13.86 20.63 -24.09
CA CYS A 34 14.15 19.21 -24.31
C CYS A 34 15.66 18.93 -24.23
N GLN A 35 16.48 19.78 -24.85
CA GLN A 35 17.93 19.68 -24.77
C GLN A 35 18.44 19.75 -23.32
N LYS A 36 17.86 20.63 -22.49
CA LYS A 36 18.20 20.74 -21.06
C LYS A 36 17.76 19.54 -20.21
N ILE A 37 16.73 18.81 -20.62
CA ILE A 37 16.23 17.60 -19.92
C ILE A 37 16.69 16.30 -20.60
N GLY A 38 17.70 16.37 -21.48
CA GLY A 38 18.28 15.19 -22.13
C GLY A 38 17.35 14.48 -23.13
N LYS A 39 16.32 15.17 -23.64
CA LYS A 39 15.42 14.65 -24.66
C LYS A 39 15.75 15.21 -26.04
N GLU A 40 15.78 14.34 -27.03
CA GLU A 40 15.84 14.73 -28.44
C GLU A 40 14.43 15.08 -28.93
N SER A 41 14.24 16.32 -29.38
CA SER A 41 12.97 16.76 -29.98
C SER A 41 13.25 17.88 -30.97
N PHE A 42 12.94 17.61 -32.23
CA PHE A 42 13.32 18.45 -33.37
C PHE A 42 12.10 18.87 -34.17
N PHE A 43 12.19 20.07 -34.76
CA PHE A 43 11.12 20.70 -35.52
C PHE A 43 11.61 21.10 -36.91
N CYS A 44 10.74 21.05 -37.92
CA CYS A 44 11.09 21.41 -39.30
C CYS A 44 11.38 22.92 -39.46
N SER A 45 10.83 23.77 -38.58
CA SER A 45 11.02 25.23 -38.63
C SER A 45 10.62 25.92 -37.31
N GLN A 46 11.05 27.17 -37.14
CA GLN A 46 10.71 28.00 -35.97
C GLN A 46 9.20 28.24 -35.86
N ASP A 47 8.50 28.37 -36.99
CA ASP A 47 7.05 28.58 -37.00
C ASP A 47 6.29 27.33 -36.58
N CYS A 48 6.74 26.14 -37.02
CA CYS A 48 6.19 24.87 -36.59
C CYS A 48 6.36 24.68 -35.07
N PHE A 49 7.54 24.99 -34.54
CA PHE A 49 7.82 24.97 -33.10
C PHE A 49 6.90 25.90 -32.30
N LYS A 50 6.73 27.15 -32.75
CA LYS A 50 5.86 28.14 -32.07
C LYS A 50 4.39 27.70 -32.06
N ARG A 51 3.87 27.22 -33.20
CA ARG A 51 2.48 26.77 -33.33
C ARG A 51 2.18 25.56 -32.45
N ASN A 52 3.14 24.65 -32.32
CA ASN A 52 3.03 23.43 -31.51
C ASN A 52 3.50 23.61 -30.06
N TRP A 53 3.90 24.80 -29.64
CA TRP A 53 4.45 25.03 -28.30
C TRP A 53 3.47 24.69 -27.17
N SER A 54 2.18 25.00 -27.34
CA SER A 54 1.16 24.79 -26.30
C SER A 54 0.98 23.31 -25.93
N THR A 55 1.05 22.42 -26.93
CA THR A 55 0.99 20.97 -26.77
C THR A 55 2.37 20.40 -26.41
N HIS A 56 3.43 20.84 -27.09
CA HIS A 56 4.80 20.36 -26.84
C HIS A 56 5.30 20.69 -25.42
N LYS A 57 5.01 21.86 -24.85
CA LYS A 57 5.46 22.21 -23.49
C LYS A 57 4.91 21.30 -22.39
N THR A 58 3.88 20.50 -22.68
CA THR A 58 3.36 19.52 -21.73
C THR A 58 4.38 18.43 -21.41
N ILE A 59 5.27 18.09 -22.36
CA ILE A 59 6.35 17.11 -22.16
C ILE A 59 7.53 17.68 -21.36
N HIS A 60 7.53 18.99 -21.06
CA HIS A 60 8.51 19.66 -20.21
C HIS A 60 8.11 19.66 -18.73
N LYS A 61 6.89 19.21 -18.40
CA LYS A 61 6.42 19.09 -17.00
C LYS A 61 6.96 17.85 -16.27
N ALA A 62 8.19 17.43 -16.57
CA ALA A 62 8.93 16.54 -15.69
C ALA A 62 9.90 17.42 -14.89
N GLN A 63 9.67 17.52 -13.58
CA GLN A 63 10.72 18.00 -12.67
C GLN A 63 11.97 17.17 -12.93
N ASN A 64 13.04 17.82 -13.36
CA ASN A 64 14.29 17.19 -13.77
C ASN A 64 15.09 16.75 -12.52
N ASN A 65 14.49 15.89 -11.71
CA ASN A 65 15.08 15.30 -10.51
C ASN A 65 15.59 13.87 -10.79
N GLY A 66 15.59 13.44 -12.06
CA GLY A 66 15.88 12.06 -12.47
C GLY A 66 14.71 11.08 -12.26
N HIS A 67 13.57 11.55 -11.75
CA HIS A 67 12.42 10.69 -11.49
C HIS A 67 11.46 10.55 -12.68
N PHE A 68 10.86 9.37 -12.87
CA PHE A 68 9.94 9.05 -13.96
C PHE A 68 8.91 7.97 -13.58
N ASN A 69 7.84 7.83 -14.38
CA ASN A 69 6.94 6.69 -14.32
C ASN A 69 7.39 5.64 -15.36
N PRO A 70 7.77 4.41 -14.96
CA PRO A 70 8.23 3.38 -15.90
C PRO A 70 7.10 2.79 -16.75
N PHE A 71 5.83 3.05 -16.42
CA PHE A 71 4.66 2.48 -17.09
C PHE A 71 3.73 3.57 -17.67
N PRO A 72 4.20 4.46 -18.56
CA PRO A 72 3.41 5.61 -19.02
C PRO A 72 2.15 5.24 -19.80
N ALA A 73 2.12 4.06 -20.42
CA ALA A 73 0.96 3.55 -21.18
C ALA A 73 -0.01 2.70 -20.35
N TYR A 74 0.33 2.38 -19.10
CA TYR A 74 -0.55 1.58 -18.25
C TYR A 74 -1.78 2.41 -17.85
N PRO A 75 -3.00 1.87 -18.00
CA PRO A 75 -4.24 2.58 -17.66
C PRO A 75 -4.49 2.56 -16.15
N PHE A 76 -3.76 3.40 -15.41
CA PHE A 76 -3.96 3.58 -13.96
C PHE A 76 -5.41 3.93 -13.64
N THR A 77 -5.92 3.36 -12.54
CA THR A 77 -7.33 3.49 -12.12
C THR A 77 -7.61 4.78 -11.37
N GLY A 78 -6.63 5.29 -10.62
CA GLY A 78 -6.70 6.54 -9.87
C GLY A 78 -5.59 7.54 -10.23
N PRO A 79 -5.45 8.64 -9.47
CA PRO A 79 -4.47 9.69 -9.72
C PRO A 79 -3.02 9.32 -9.33
N LEU A 80 -2.80 8.27 -8.53
CA LEU A 80 -1.47 7.88 -8.07
C LEU A 80 -0.61 7.35 -9.21
N ARG A 81 0.69 7.65 -9.18
CA ARG A 81 1.68 7.16 -10.14
C ARG A 81 2.93 6.72 -9.41
N PRO A 82 3.60 5.65 -9.86
CA PRO A 82 4.91 5.28 -9.34
C PRO A 82 5.98 6.31 -9.74
N VAL A 83 6.98 6.50 -8.87
CA VAL A 83 8.06 7.47 -9.04
C VAL A 83 9.42 6.77 -8.91
N TYR A 84 9.97 6.40 -10.08
CA TYR A 84 11.23 5.66 -10.27
C TYR A 84 12.40 6.58 -10.64
N PRO A 85 13.67 6.12 -10.63
CA PRO A 85 14.11 4.79 -10.19
C PRO A 85 13.85 4.60 -8.70
N LEU A 86 13.52 3.39 -8.28
CA LEU A 86 13.52 3.07 -6.85
C LEU A 86 14.95 3.20 -6.31
N SER A 87 15.11 3.65 -5.06
CA SER A 87 16.42 3.59 -4.43
C SER A 87 16.89 2.12 -4.32
N PRO A 88 18.21 1.86 -4.35
CA PRO A 88 18.74 0.50 -4.23
C PRO A 88 18.26 -0.20 -2.97
N ARG A 89 18.20 -1.53 -3.02
CA ARG A 89 17.86 -2.34 -1.84
C ARG A 89 18.86 -2.08 -0.71
N SER A 90 18.35 -1.78 0.48
CA SER A 90 19.15 -1.57 1.68
C SER A 90 19.89 -2.85 2.11
N ALA A 91 21.14 -2.68 2.55
CA ALA A 91 22.01 -3.80 2.94
C ALA A 91 21.70 -4.29 4.35
N VAL A 92 21.65 -5.61 4.52
CA VAL A 92 21.47 -6.25 5.83
C VAL A 92 22.82 -6.75 6.35
N PRO A 93 23.27 -6.37 7.56
CA PRO A 93 24.53 -6.84 8.14
C PRO A 93 24.51 -8.35 8.44
N ASP A 94 25.67 -9.01 8.33
CA ASP A 94 25.82 -10.46 8.51
C ASP A 94 25.41 -10.99 9.89
N ARG A 95 25.36 -10.13 10.92
CA ARG A 95 24.91 -10.52 12.27
C ARG A 95 23.41 -10.83 12.32
N ILE A 96 22.62 -10.30 11.39
CA ILE A 96 21.16 -10.43 11.39
C ILE A 96 20.80 -11.83 10.90
N LYS A 97 20.00 -12.55 11.68
CA LYS A 97 19.47 -13.85 11.26
C LYS A 97 18.50 -13.64 10.09
N LEU A 98 18.75 -14.33 8.98
CA LEU A 98 17.97 -14.19 7.75
C LEU A 98 16.90 -15.29 7.62
N PRO A 99 15.70 -14.99 7.09
CA PRO A 99 14.77 -16.02 6.63
C PRO A 99 15.30 -16.72 5.36
N ASP A 100 14.70 -17.86 5.00
CA ASP A 100 15.20 -18.72 3.91
C ASP A 100 15.15 -18.07 2.51
N TYR A 101 14.24 -17.12 2.31
CA TYR A 101 14.08 -16.37 1.06
C TYR A 101 14.99 -15.15 0.95
N ALA A 102 15.65 -14.69 2.03
CA ALA A 102 16.34 -13.39 2.03
C ALA A 102 17.35 -13.22 0.88
N LYS A 103 18.00 -14.31 0.46
CA LYS A 103 19.02 -14.29 -0.60
C LYS A 103 18.45 -14.36 -2.00
N ASN A 104 17.46 -15.21 -2.24
CA ASN A 104 17.00 -15.57 -3.59
C ASN A 104 15.53 -15.22 -3.87
N GLY A 105 14.83 -14.70 -2.87
CA GLY A 105 13.42 -14.36 -2.90
C GLY A 105 12.44 -15.53 -2.94
N ILE A 106 12.87 -16.74 -2.63
CA ILE A 106 12.04 -17.94 -2.72
C ILE A 106 11.79 -18.52 -1.31
N PRO A 107 10.56 -18.40 -0.75
CA PRO A 107 10.21 -18.93 0.56
C PRO A 107 9.98 -20.44 0.49
N LYS A 108 11.07 -21.22 0.43
CA LYS A 108 11.01 -22.67 0.24
C LYS A 108 10.25 -23.39 1.35
N SER A 109 10.46 -22.97 2.60
CA SER A 109 9.78 -23.53 3.77
C SER A 109 8.25 -23.42 3.64
N GLU A 110 7.73 -22.30 3.13
CA GLU A 110 6.31 -22.09 2.85
C GLU A 110 5.81 -22.97 1.70
N GLN A 111 6.58 -23.08 0.61
CA GLN A 111 6.20 -23.88 -0.57
C GLN A 111 6.09 -25.39 -0.28
N THR A 112 6.84 -25.88 0.70
CA THR A 112 6.85 -27.32 1.05
C THR A 112 5.74 -27.74 2.02
N LEU A 113 5.02 -26.79 2.62
CA LEU A 113 4.04 -27.08 3.65
C LEU A 113 2.63 -27.29 3.10
N SER A 114 1.90 -28.19 3.77
CA SER A 114 0.49 -28.40 3.48
C SER A 114 -0.32 -27.16 3.87
N ARG A 115 -1.07 -26.62 2.91
CA ARG A 115 -1.99 -25.48 3.09
C ARG A 115 -3.11 -25.73 4.12
N ASN A 116 -3.27 -26.97 4.59
CA ASN A 116 -4.31 -27.33 5.57
C ASN A 116 -3.74 -27.57 6.98
N ARG A 117 -2.42 -27.55 7.16
CA ARG A 117 -1.80 -27.81 8.47
C ARG A 117 -1.56 -26.50 9.19
N ILE A 118 -2.42 -26.19 10.14
CA ILE A 118 -2.25 -25.04 11.05
C ILE A 118 -1.36 -25.45 12.22
N LYS A 119 -0.33 -24.66 12.51
CA LYS A 119 0.60 -24.92 13.61
C LYS A 119 -0.01 -24.52 14.96
N ILE A 120 0.16 -25.38 15.96
CA ILE A 120 -0.06 -25.05 17.37
C ILE A 120 1.31 -24.78 17.99
N LEU A 121 1.55 -23.56 18.43
CA LEU A 121 2.82 -23.15 19.01
C LEU A 121 2.95 -23.66 20.45
N ASN A 122 4.15 -24.15 20.79
CA ASN A 122 4.50 -24.44 22.17
C ASN A 122 4.74 -23.13 22.97
N LYS A 123 5.04 -23.22 24.27
CA LYS A 123 5.22 -22.02 25.11
C LYS A 123 6.45 -21.18 24.74
N GLU A 124 7.57 -21.79 24.37
CA GLU A 124 8.75 -21.03 23.94
C GLU A 124 8.50 -20.31 22.61
N GLU A 125 7.79 -20.96 21.69
CA GLU A 125 7.40 -20.39 20.41
C GLU A 125 6.42 -19.22 20.59
N GLN A 126 5.49 -19.32 21.54
CA GLN A 126 4.59 -18.21 21.90
C GLN A 126 5.36 -17.00 22.42
N GLU A 127 6.38 -17.20 23.27
CA GLU A 127 7.26 -16.11 23.72
C GLU A 127 8.07 -15.50 22.57
N GLY A 128 8.53 -16.33 21.63
CA GLY A 128 9.16 -15.88 20.39
C GLY A 128 8.25 -14.93 19.59
N MET A 129 6.98 -15.32 19.42
CA MET A 129 5.96 -14.50 18.77
C MET A 129 5.69 -13.18 19.52
N ARG A 130 5.49 -13.23 20.84
CA ARG A 130 5.31 -12.01 21.66
C ARG A 130 6.46 -11.03 21.48
N LYS A 131 7.70 -11.55 21.47
CA LYS A 131 8.90 -10.72 21.30
C LYS A 131 8.94 -10.05 19.92
N VAL A 132 8.79 -10.81 18.83
CA VAL A 132 8.88 -10.23 17.49
C VAL A 132 7.73 -9.27 17.20
N CYS A 133 6.51 -9.57 17.64
CA CYS A 133 5.35 -8.70 17.48
C CYS A 133 5.50 -7.37 18.25
N ARG A 134 6.03 -7.40 19.47
CA ARG A 134 6.35 -6.18 20.22
C ARG A 134 7.39 -5.31 19.49
N LEU A 135 8.45 -5.94 18.96
CA LEU A 135 9.46 -5.23 18.18
C LEU A 135 8.87 -4.63 16.89
N ALA A 136 7.97 -5.36 16.23
CA ALA A 136 7.30 -4.87 15.03
C ALA A 136 6.41 -3.66 15.33
N ARG A 137 5.67 -3.67 16.46
CA ARG A 137 4.93 -2.50 16.96
C ARG A 137 5.84 -1.29 17.15
N GLU A 138 6.97 -1.44 17.82
CA GLU A 138 7.92 -0.33 17.99
C GLU A 138 8.41 0.25 16.66
N VAL A 139 8.68 -0.61 15.66
CA VAL A 139 9.10 -0.17 14.32
C VAL A 139 7.98 0.58 13.58
N LEU A 140 6.74 0.07 13.64
CA LEU A 140 5.59 0.77 13.05
C LEU A 140 5.38 2.13 13.72
N ASP A 141 5.49 2.23 15.04
CA ASP A 141 5.32 3.48 15.76
C ASP A 141 6.40 4.51 15.37
N ILE A 142 7.66 4.08 15.19
CA ILE A 142 8.74 4.95 14.67
C ILE A 142 8.42 5.43 13.25
N ALA A 143 7.97 4.53 12.37
CA ALA A 143 7.61 4.88 10.99
C ALA A 143 6.44 5.88 10.95
N ALA A 144 5.43 5.67 11.79
CA ALA A 144 4.26 6.52 11.90
C ALA A 144 4.59 7.96 12.32
N GLN A 145 5.59 8.17 13.18
CA GLN A 145 6.05 9.52 13.55
C GLN A 145 6.63 10.32 12.38
N ALA A 146 7.08 9.65 11.33
CA ALA A 146 7.63 10.29 10.14
C ALA A 146 6.55 10.73 9.13
N VAL A 147 5.29 10.31 9.32
CA VAL A 147 4.19 10.58 8.38
C VAL A 147 3.82 12.06 8.39
N LYS A 148 4.22 12.77 7.34
CA LYS A 148 3.85 14.18 7.11
C LYS A 148 3.96 14.55 5.63
N PRO A 149 3.29 15.62 5.17
CA PRO A 149 3.44 16.13 3.82
C PRO A 149 4.92 16.37 3.46
N GLY A 150 5.30 15.98 2.24
CA GLY A 150 6.65 16.14 1.71
C GLY A 150 7.62 14.98 2.01
N VAL A 151 7.33 14.11 2.99
CA VAL A 151 8.11 12.88 3.21
C VAL A 151 7.77 11.87 2.12
N THR A 152 8.77 11.20 1.57
CA THR A 152 8.59 10.12 0.58
C THR A 152 8.40 8.78 1.26
N THR A 153 7.72 7.85 0.60
CA THR A 153 7.60 6.48 1.12
C THR A 153 8.95 5.76 1.15
N ASP A 154 9.87 6.06 0.23
CA ASP A 154 11.26 5.57 0.29
C ASP A 154 12.03 6.05 1.55
N GLN A 155 11.76 7.26 2.05
CA GLN A 155 12.30 7.70 3.34
C GLN A 155 11.70 6.92 4.52
N ILE A 156 10.41 6.58 4.45
CA ILE A 156 9.75 5.72 5.46
C ILE A 156 10.34 4.31 5.43
N ASP A 157 10.58 3.74 4.25
CA ASP A 157 11.28 2.45 4.08
C ASP A 157 12.65 2.46 4.75
N LYS A 158 13.43 3.53 4.54
CA LYS A 158 14.73 3.67 5.18
C LYS A 158 14.62 3.71 6.71
N ILE A 159 13.65 4.43 7.25
CA ILE A 159 13.40 4.49 8.70
C ILE A 159 13.05 3.11 9.25
N VAL A 160 12.15 2.38 8.58
CA VAL A 160 11.75 1.03 8.97
C VAL A 160 12.93 0.06 8.90
N HIS A 161 13.72 0.13 7.82
CA HIS A 161 14.90 -0.70 7.64
C HIS A 161 15.91 -0.47 8.77
N ASP A 162 16.29 0.78 9.02
CA ASP A 162 17.27 1.14 10.04
C ASP A 162 16.77 0.71 11.44
N ALA A 163 15.48 0.93 11.76
CA ALA A 163 14.88 0.53 13.01
C ALA A 163 14.81 -1.00 13.21
N CYS A 164 14.67 -1.78 12.13
CA CYS A 164 14.82 -3.24 12.17
C CYS A 164 16.26 -3.64 12.51
N MET A 165 17.26 -2.99 11.91
CA MET A 165 18.67 -3.29 12.13
C MET A 165 19.12 -3.01 13.57
N GLU A 166 18.62 -1.94 14.17
CA GLU A 166 18.83 -1.60 15.60
C GLU A 166 18.27 -2.66 16.57
N ARG A 167 17.27 -3.42 16.12
CA ARG A 167 16.60 -4.48 16.88
C ARG A 167 17.11 -5.87 16.55
N ASP A 168 18.25 -5.97 15.86
CA ASP A 168 18.81 -7.21 15.34
C ASP A 168 17.76 -8.08 14.63
N SER A 169 16.91 -7.44 13.81
CA SER A 169 15.77 -8.07 13.14
C SER A 169 15.85 -7.84 11.64
N TYR A 170 15.35 -8.80 10.86
CA TYR A 170 15.27 -8.70 9.41
C TYR A 170 13.88 -8.16 9.00
N PRO A 171 13.78 -7.16 8.11
CA PRO A 171 12.49 -6.73 7.56
C PRO A 171 11.94 -7.79 6.60
N SER A 172 10.92 -8.54 7.01
CA SER A 172 10.43 -9.72 6.28
C SER A 172 10.04 -9.45 4.83
N PRO A 173 9.42 -8.30 4.46
CA PRO A 173 9.10 -8.01 3.06
C PRO A 173 10.34 -7.97 2.16
N LEU A 174 11.52 -7.65 2.71
CA LEU A 174 12.73 -7.49 1.92
C LEU A 174 13.06 -8.78 1.16
N ASN A 175 13.03 -8.68 -0.17
CA ASN A 175 13.24 -9.77 -1.11
C ASN A 175 12.21 -10.91 -1.04
N TYR A 176 11.19 -10.87 -0.19
CA TYR A 176 10.15 -11.91 -0.16
C TYR A 176 9.42 -11.97 -1.50
N CYS A 177 9.45 -13.11 -2.19
CA CYS A 177 8.96 -13.25 -3.58
C CYS A 177 9.52 -12.16 -4.53
N HIS A 178 10.74 -11.67 -4.26
CA HIS A 178 11.41 -10.57 -4.95
C HIS A 178 10.85 -9.15 -4.69
N PHE A 179 10.03 -8.94 -3.66
CA PHE A 179 9.63 -7.59 -3.24
C PHE A 179 10.88 -6.73 -2.95
N PRO A 180 10.96 -5.49 -3.47
CA PRO A 180 12.23 -4.77 -3.54
C PRO A 180 12.61 -4.01 -2.25
N LYS A 181 11.67 -3.82 -1.32
CA LYS A 181 11.77 -2.90 -0.17
C LYS A 181 11.55 -3.61 1.16
N SER A 182 11.79 -2.91 2.26
CA SER A 182 11.74 -3.44 3.63
C SER A 182 10.35 -3.34 4.27
N VAL A 183 9.45 -2.54 3.68
CA VAL A 183 8.10 -2.25 4.17
C VAL A 183 7.17 -2.03 2.98
N CYS A 184 5.87 -2.27 3.17
CA CYS A 184 4.85 -1.84 2.21
C CYS A 184 4.27 -0.47 2.63
N THR A 185 4.07 0.43 1.67
CA THR A 185 3.48 1.77 1.89
C THR A 185 2.37 2.02 0.88
N SER A 186 1.12 1.90 1.33
CA SER A 186 -0.06 1.89 0.47
C SER A 186 -0.84 3.19 0.62
N VAL A 187 -0.76 4.07 -0.37
CA VAL A 187 -1.35 5.41 -0.36
C VAL A 187 -2.70 5.42 -1.09
N ASN A 188 -3.71 6.04 -0.50
CA ASN A 188 -5.02 6.34 -1.12
C ASN A 188 -5.71 5.13 -1.77
N GLU A 189 -5.69 5.00 -3.10
CA GLU A 189 -6.35 3.90 -3.83
C GLU A 189 -5.58 2.57 -3.82
N VAL A 190 -4.37 2.56 -3.26
CA VAL A 190 -3.56 1.35 -3.08
C VAL A 190 -4.13 0.53 -1.92
N ILE A 191 -4.63 -0.66 -2.26
CA ILE A 191 -5.21 -1.64 -1.35
C ILE A 191 -4.15 -2.18 -0.40
N CYS A 192 -3.05 -2.69 -0.96
CA CYS A 192 -1.92 -3.28 -0.23
C CYS A 192 -0.69 -3.36 -1.14
N HIS A 193 0.46 -3.72 -0.53
CA HIS A 193 1.74 -3.99 -1.21
C HIS A 193 2.29 -2.83 -2.06
N GLY A 194 1.93 -1.57 -1.74
CA GLY A 194 2.56 -0.42 -2.38
C GLY A 194 4.06 -0.41 -2.14
N ILE A 195 4.85 -0.35 -3.21
CA ILE A 195 6.31 -0.31 -3.13
C ILE A 195 6.75 1.11 -2.72
N PRO A 196 7.54 1.28 -1.64
CA PRO A 196 8.17 2.54 -1.30
C PRO A 196 8.96 3.16 -2.46
N ASP A 197 8.65 4.42 -2.78
CA ASP A 197 9.19 5.14 -3.94
C ASP A 197 9.43 6.63 -3.63
N HIS A 198 9.84 7.40 -4.63
CA HIS A 198 10.17 8.81 -4.45
C HIS A 198 8.98 9.77 -4.50
N ARG A 199 7.72 9.28 -4.44
CA ARG A 199 6.55 10.15 -4.36
C ARG A 199 6.49 10.81 -2.98
N PRO A 200 6.51 12.15 -2.89
CA PRO A 200 6.23 12.83 -1.63
C PRO A 200 4.75 12.65 -1.25
N LEU A 201 4.49 12.31 0.00
CA LEU A 201 3.16 12.33 0.58
C LEU A 201 2.57 13.74 0.51
N LYS A 202 1.27 13.83 0.25
CA LYS A 202 0.55 15.11 0.14
C LYS A 202 -0.39 15.29 1.33
N ASP A 203 -0.59 16.54 1.72
CA ASP A 203 -1.67 16.86 2.66
C ASP A 203 -3.02 16.39 2.10
N GLY A 204 -3.78 15.65 2.90
CA GLY A 204 -5.03 15.01 2.47
C GLY A 204 -4.90 13.55 2.04
N ASP A 205 -3.68 13.02 1.87
CA ASP A 205 -3.46 11.59 1.63
C ASP A 205 -3.83 10.76 2.89
N ILE A 206 -4.16 9.49 2.67
CA ILE A 206 -4.06 8.44 3.69
C ILE A 206 -2.96 7.46 3.28
N LEU A 207 -2.22 6.96 4.27
CA LEU A 207 -1.10 6.05 4.06
C LEU A 207 -1.22 4.87 5.03
N ASN A 208 -1.35 3.66 4.50
CA ASN A 208 -1.09 2.44 5.26
C ASN A 208 0.42 2.13 5.24
N ILE A 209 0.97 1.80 6.40
CA ILE A 209 2.33 1.28 6.56
C ILE A 209 2.22 -0.12 7.15
N ASP A 210 2.78 -1.10 6.43
CA ASP A 210 2.66 -2.51 6.76
C ASP A 210 4.04 -3.12 7.02
N VAL A 211 4.24 -3.49 8.28
CA VAL A 211 5.53 -3.82 8.90
C VAL A 211 5.51 -5.27 9.35
N THR A 212 6.43 -6.05 8.78
CA THR A 212 6.72 -7.39 9.29
C THR A 212 8.19 -7.53 9.67
N LEU A 213 8.48 -7.94 10.91
CA LEU A 213 9.84 -8.27 11.35
C LEU A 213 10.05 -9.76 11.41
N TYR A 214 11.27 -10.22 11.08
CA TYR A 214 11.77 -11.55 11.39
C TYR A 214 12.83 -11.47 12.48
N HIS A 215 12.53 -12.03 13.65
CA HIS A 215 13.40 -12.00 14.82
C HIS A 215 13.42 -13.36 15.52
N GLY A 216 14.61 -13.84 15.89
CA GLY A 216 14.75 -15.09 16.64
C GLY A 216 14.27 -16.36 15.91
N GLY A 217 13.86 -16.27 14.65
CA GLY A 217 13.24 -17.39 13.92
C GLY A 217 11.74 -17.25 13.66
N PHE A 218 11.12 -16.13 14.05
CA PHE A 218 9.67 -15.90 13.93
C PHE A 218 9.40 -14.58 13.21
N HIS A 219 8.26 -14.50 12.54
CA HIS A 219 7.72 -13.30 11.91
C HIS A 219 6.65 -12.67 12.83
N GLY A 220 6.62 -11.35 12.91
CA GLY A 220 5.56 -10.59 13.59
C GLY A 220 5.08 -9.47 12.70
N ASP A 221 3.76 -9.36 12.54
CA ASP A 221 3.13 -8.60 11.45
C ASP A 221 2.00 -7.70 11.91
N LEU A 222 2.00 -6.48 11.42
CA LEU A 222 0.98 -5.48 11.68
C LEU A 222 1.05 -4.32 10.70
N ASN A 223 -0.10 -3.71 10.49
CA ASN A 223 -0.22 -2.49 9.71
C ASN A 223 -1.29 -1.57 10.26
N GLU A 224 -1.15 -0.28 9.96
CA GLU A 224 -2.13 0.74 10.28
C GLU A 224 -2.20 1.80 9.19
N THR A 225 -3.38 2.39 9.01
CA THR A 225 -3.60 3.53 8.12
C THR A 225 -3.52 4.85 8.89
N TYR A 226 -2.72 5.79 8.39
CA TYR A 226 -2.47 7.12 8.95
C TYR A 226 -2.98 8.22 8.02
N TYR A 227 -3.47 9.31 8.62
CA TYR A 227 -3.84 10.53 7.90
C TYR A 227 -2.59 11.38 7.67
N VAL A 228 -2.40 11.88 6.45
CA VAL A 228 -1.26 12.74 6.11
C VAL A 228 -1.69 14.21 6.15
N GLY A 229 -1.03 14.97 7.05
CA GLY A 229 -1.27 16.40 7.20
C GLY A 229 -2.60 16.75 7.86
N GLU A 230 -2.88 18.05 7.96
CA GLU A 230 -4.08 18.57 8.63
C GLU A 230 -5.35 18.20 7.85
N SER A 231 -5.32 18.23 6.52
CA SER A 231 -6.50 17.96 5.70
C SER A 231 -6.90 16.49 5.70
N GLY A 232 -5.97 15.57 5.99
CA GLY A 232 -6.18 14.12 5.91
C GLY A 232 -7.37 13.63 6.76
N HIS A 233 -7.49 14.16 7.97
CA HIS A 233 -8.53 13.77 8.93
C HIS A 233 -9.78 14.67 8.88
N LEU A 234 -9.78 15.70 8.04
CA LEU A 234 -10.93 16.58 7.80
C LEU A 234 -11.77 16.13 6.60
N ASP A 235 -11.23 15.27 5.74
CA ASP A 235 -11.95 14.66 4.64
C ASP A 235 -12.88 13.54 5.17
N PRO A 236 -14.22 13.67 5.04
CA PRO A 236 -15.17 12.70 5.57
C PRO A 236 -15.04 11.31 4.91
N ASP A 237 -14.58 11.22 3.67
CA ASP A 237 -14.38 9.92 3.01
C ASP A 237 -13.13 9.22 3.54
N ASN A 238 -12.07 9.96 3.87
CA ASN A 238 -10.89 9.41 4.54
C ASN A 238 -11.28 8.87 5.92
N VAL A 239 -11.95 9.68 6.75
CA VAL A 239 -12.34 9.24 8.10
C VAL A 239 -13.29 8.05 8.03
N ARG A 240 -14.24 8.06 7.08
CA ARG A 240 -15.17 6.94 6.87
C ARG A 240 -14.44 5.63 6.61
N VAL A 241 -13.52 5.58 5.64
CA VAL A 241 -12.85 4.33 5.23
C VAL A 241 -11.83 3.84 6.23
N VAL A 242 -11.04 4.76 6.81
CA VAL A 242 -10.02 4.43 7.82
C VAL A 242 -10.70 3.86 9.06
N GLU A 243 -11.72 4.54 9.58
CA GLU A 243 -12.43 4.05 10.77
C GLU A 243 -13.35 2.86 10.47
N ALA A 244 -13.76 2.64 9.21
CA ALA A 244 -14.43 1.40 8.82
C ALA A 244 -13.50 0.20 8.92
N SER A 245 -12.26 0.32 8.43
CA SER A 245 -11.26 -0.75 8.53
C SER A 245 -10.86 -1.02 9.98
N ARG A 246 -10.58 0.03 10.77
CA ARG A 246 -10.26 -0.09 12.19
C ARG A 246 -11.37 -0.79 12.99
N ASP A 247 -12.61 -0.30 12.88
CA ASP A 247 -13.74 -0.90 13.60
C ASP A 247 -14.04 -2.32 13.13
N ALA A 248 -13.85 -2.62 11.84
CA ALA A 248 -14.05 -3.97 11.32
C ALA A 248 -13.04 -4.97 11.89
N LEU A 249 -11.77 -4.57 12.02
CA LEU A 249 -10.75 -5.36 12.70
C LEU A 249 -11.11 -5.59 14.16
N ASP A 250 -11.43 -4.52 14.90
CA ASP A 250 -11.75 -4.59 16.33
C ASP A 250 -12.94 -5.51 16.62
N GLU A 251 -14.02 -5.42 15.82
CA GLU A 251 -15.20 -6.29 15.97
C GLU A 251 -14.93 -7.75 15.55
N ALA A 252 -14.00 -7.98 14.62
CA ALA A 252 -13.56 -9.34 14.28
C ALA A 252 -12.78 -9.97 15.43
N ILE A 253 -11.82 -9.24 16.01
CA ILE A 253 -10.96 -9.71 17.11
C ILE A 253 -11.78 -10.14 18.33
N LYS A 254 -12.87 -9.42 18.67
CA LYS A 254 -13.77 -9.76 19.79
C LYS A 254 -14.36 -11.17 19.71
N GLN A 255 -14.41 -11.77 18.51
CA GLN A 255 -14.93 -13.12 18.32
C GLN A 255 -13.85 -14.20 18.43
N VAL A 256 -12.57 -13.84 18.44
CA VAL A 256 -11.46 -14.79 18.43
C VAL A 256 -11.37 -15.47 19.80
N LYS A 257 -11.65 -16.77 19.80
CA LYS A 257 -11.55 -17.67 20.95
C LYS A 257 -11.51 -19.12 20.46
N PRO A 258 -11.13 -20.09 21.31
CA PRO A 258 -11.22 -21.50 20.95
C PRO A 258 -12.59 -21.90 20.39
N GLY A 259 -12.59 -22.59 19.25
CA GLY A 259 -13.79 -23.05 18.53
C GLY A 259 -14.44 -22.01 17.61
N ALA A 260 -13.96 -20.76 17.57
CA ALA A 260 -14.42 -19.77 16.60
C ALA A 260 -14.01 -20.20 15.18
N LEU A 261 -14.94 -20.16 14.22
CA LEU A 261 -14.67 -20.57 12.84
C LEU A 261 -14.01 -19.43 12.06
N PHE A 262 -12.94 -19.71 11.32
CA PHE A 262 -12.21 -18.67 10.55
C PHE A 262 -13.12 -17.96 9.52
N ARG A 263 -14.14 -18.66 9.00
CA ARG A 263 -15.09 -18.09 8.05
C ARG A 263 -16.01 -17.02 8.64
N ASP A 264 -16.20 -17.00 9.96
CA ASP A 264 -17.18 -16.14 10.61
C ASP A 264 -16.69 -14.70 10.76
N TYR A 265 -15.36 -14.48 10.84
CA TYR A 265 -14.78 -13.14 10.93
C TYR A 265 -15.19 -12.25 9.75
N GLY A 266 -15.19 -12.81 8.53
CA GLY A 266 -15.61 -12.08 7.34
C GLY A 266 -17.08 -11.65 7.33
N ASN A 267 -17.96 -12.36 8.06
CA ASN A 267 -19.36 -11.94 8.20
C ASN A 267 -19.46 -10.65 9.03
N THR A 268 -18.68 -10.54 10.11
CA THR A 268 -18.66 -9.36 10.97
C THR A 268 -17.97 -8.18 10.29
N ILE A 269 -16.82 -8.42 9.66
CA ILE A 269 -16.08 -7.38 8.92
C ILE A 269 -16.97 -6.77 7.83
N GLU A 270 -17.62 -7.59 6.99
CA GLU A 270 -18.47 -7.08 5.92
C GLU A 270 -19.72 -6.36 6.45
N LYS A 271 -20.24 -6.76 7.63
CA LYS A 271 -21.34 -6.04 8.28
C LYS A 271 -20.92 -4.64 8.72
N VAL A 272 -19.73 -4.48 9.31
CA VAL A 272 -19.19 -3.17 9.71
C VAL A 272 -18.88 -2.30 8.49
N ALA A 273 -18.25 -2.86 7.45
CA ALA A 273 -17.98 -2.12 6.22
C ALA A 273 -19.28 -1.59 5.60
N LYS A 274 -20.33 -2.42 5.50
CA LYS A 274 -21.63 -2.03 4.94
C LYS A 274 -22.35 -0.96 5.75
N SER A 275 -22.27 -0.98 7.08
CA SER A 275 -22.92 0.06 7.91
C SER A 275 -22.31 1.45 7.69
N ARG A 276 -21.07 1.49 7.17
CA ARG A 276 -20.35 2.72 6.80
C ARG A 276 -20.32 2.95 5.28
N ASN A 277 -21.21 2.30 4.52
CA ASN A 277 -21.28 2.41 3.06
C ASN A 277 -19.94 2.11 2.34
N CYS A 278 -19.17 1.17 2.88
CA CYS A 278 -17.92 0.69 2.31
C CYS A 278 -18.06 -0.77 1.84
N GLN A 279 -17.07 -1.25 1.08
CA GLN A 279 -16.97 -2.64 0.62
C GLN A 279 -15.68 -3.29 1.13
N VAL A 280 -15.63 -4.62 1.10
CA VAL A 280 -14.48 -5.42 1.54
C VAL A 280 -13.78 -6.03 0.34
N VAL A 281 -12.46 -5.81 0.21
CA VAL A 281 -11.64 -6.46 -0.83
C VAL A 281 -11.63 -7.98 -0.62
N LYS A 282 -11.67 -8.74 -1.72
CA LYS A 282 -11.85 -10.20 -1.68
C LYS A 282 -10.63 -11.02 -2.09
N THR A 283 -9.66 -10.38 -2.73
CA THR A 283 -8.50 -11.04 -3.35
C THR A 283 -7.44 -11.40 -2.32
N TYR A 284 -7.32 -10.60 -1.25
CA TYR A 284 -6.35 -10.76 -0.17
C TYR A 284 -7.05 -11.17 1.14
N CYS A 285 -6.32 -11.86 2.02
CA CYS A 285 -6.85 -12.42 3.26
C CYS A 285 -5.76 -12.41 4.35
N GLY A 286 -6.19 -12.44 5.61
CA GLY A 286 -5.30 -12.77 6.71
C GLY A 286 -4.69 -14.15 6.56
N HIS A 287 -3.62 -14.40 7.31
CA HIS A 287 -2.84 -15.62 7.19
C HIS A 287 -2.35 -16.13 8.55
N GLY A 288 -2.03 -17.41 8.63
CA GLY A 288 -1.20 -17.91 9.70
C GLY A 288 0.18 -17.28 9.64
N ILE A 289 0.77 -17.04 10.81
CA ILE A 289 2.10 -16.45 10.93
C ILE A 289 2.84 -17.06 12.12
N ASN A 290 4.11 -17.41 11.93
CA ASN A 290 4.97 -17.97 12.97
C ASN A 290 6.43 -17.97 12.49
N GLN A 291 7.07 -19.14 12.35
CA GLN A 291 8.38 -19.25 11.70
C GLN A 291 8.32 -19.03 10.19
N LEU A 292 7.11 -19.03 9.65
CA LEU A 292 6.77 -18.71 8.26
C LEU A 292 6.13 -17.34 8.23
N PHE A 293 6.38 -16.59 7.16
CA PHE A 293 5.76 -15.28 6.96
C PHE A 293 4.28 -15.49 6.66
N HIS A 294 3.98 -16.33 5.65
CA HIS A 294 2.60 -16.68 5.29
C HIS A 294 2.37 -18.19 5.37
N CYS A 295 1.40 -18.62 6.18
CA CYS A 295 0.98 -20.02 6.25
C CYS A 295 -0.53 -20.17 6.53
N ALA A 296 -0.99 -21.42 6.70
CA ALA A 296 -2.37 -21.68 7.12
C ALA A 296 -2.62 -21.17 8.56
N PRO A 297 -3.83 -20.68 8.88
CA PRO A 297 -5.02 -20.62 8.03
C PRO A 297 -5.04 -19.43 7.07
N ASN A 298 -5.78 -19.52 5.96
CA ASN A 298 -6.24 -18.33 5.25
C ASN A 298 -7.48 -17.78 5.96
N VAL A 299 -7.54 -16.47 6.19
CA VAL A 299 -8.59 -15.78 6.94
C VAL A 299 -9.26 -14.71 6.06
N PRO A 300 -10.24 -15.07 5.21
CA PRO A 300 -10.91 -14.12 4.33
C PRO A 300 -11.76 -13.11 5.10
N HIS A 301 -11.75 -11.86 4.63
CA HIS A 301 -12.43 -10.73 5.30
C HIS A 301 -13.88 -10.51 4.85
N TYR A 302 -14.35 -11.22 3.82
CA TYR A 302 -15.71 -11.07 3.28
C TYR A 302 -16.66 -12.17 3.78
N ALA A 303 -17.96 -11.88 3.83
CA ALA A 303 -19.00 -12.79 4.29
C ALA A 303 -19.22 -13.96 3.31
N LYS A 304 -19.77 -15.07 3.84
CA LYS A 304 -20.05 -16.29 3.06
C LYS A 304 -18.83 -16.86 2.32
N ASN A 305 -17.63 -16.57 2.81
CA ASN A 305 -16.41 -17.22 2.35
C ASN A 305 -16.41 -18.71 2.73
N LYS A 306 -15.47 -19.47 2.16
CA LYS A 306 -15.36 -20.92 2.34
C LYS A 306 -14.15 -21.32 3.21
N ALA A 307 -13.65 -20.42 4.05
CA ALA A 307 -12.54 -20.74 4.92
C ALA A 307 -12.87 -21.95 5.81
N PHE A 308 -11.87 -22.81 5.97
CA PHE A 308 -11.98 -24.04 6.73
C PHE A 308 -11.21 -23.91 8.05
N GLY A 309 -11.69 -24.60 9.07
CA GLY A 309 -11.02 -24.71 10.37
C GLY A 309 -11.61 -23.76 11.42
N GLU A 310 -11.11 -23.96 12.63
CA GLU A 310 -11.48 -23.22 13.83
C GLU A 310 -10.21 -22.78 14.56
N ALA A 311 -10.30 -21.67 15.28
CA ALA A 311 -9.27 -21.19 16.17
C ALA A 311 -9.07 -22.17 17.35
N LYS A 312 -7.81 -22.48 17.66
CA LYS A 312 -7.42 -23.33 18.80
C LYS A 312 -6.30 -22.67 19.60
N PRO A 313 -6.21 -22.91 20.92
CA PRO A 313 -5.14 -22.39 21.74
C PRO A 313 -3.76 -22.66 21.13
N GLY A 314 -2.90 -21.64 21.12
CA GLY A 314 -1.55 -21.71 20.55
C GLY A 314 -1.47 -21.43 19.04
N MET A 315 -2.58 -21.20 18.33
CA MET A 315 -2.54 -20.72 16.94
C MET A 315 -2.18 -19.24 16.90
N CYS A 316 -1.27 -18.87 15.99
CA CYS A 316 -1.03 -17.48 15.59
C CYS A 316 -1.49 -17.22 14.15
N PHE A 317 -2.22 -16.14 13.93
CA PHE A 317 -2.69 -15.70 12.62
C PHE A 317 -3.01 -14.19 12.62
N THR A 318 -3.15 -13.61 11.44
CA THR A 318 -3.51 -12.21 11.23
C THR A 318 -4.99 -12.06 10.86
N ILE A 319 -5.56 -10.93 11.24
CA ILE A 319 -6.79 -10.39 10.66
C ILE A 319 -6.44 -9.00 10.14
N GLU A 320 -6.69 -8.73 8.86
CA GLU A 320 -6.12 -7.56 8.17
C GLU A 320 -7.09 -6.93 7.12
N PRO A 321 -8.31 -6.53 7.51
CA PRO A 321 -9.36 -6.16 6.57
C PRO A 321 -9.03 -4.92 5.74
N MET A 322 -8.87 -5.11 4.43
CA MET A 322 -8.81 -4.05 3.43
C MET A 322 -10.23 -3.58 3.04
N ILE A 323 -10.56 -2.35 3.43
CA ILE A 323 -11.87 -1.73 3.21
C ILE A 323 -11.74 -0.60 2.16
N THR A 324 -12.74 -0.46 1.30
CA THR A 324 -12.79 0.54 0.23
C THR A 324 -14.09 1.33 0.25
N ILE A 325 -14.04 2.62 -0.07
CA ILE A 325 -15.26 3.44 -0.26
C ILE A 325 -16.01 3.10 -1.56
N GLY A 326 -15.33 2.45 -2.50
CA GLY A 326 -15.85 2.15 -3.83
C GLY A 326 -15.87 0.65 -4.13
N SER A 327 -15.32 0.28 -5.28
CA SER A 327 -15.29 -1.10 -5.78
C SER A 327 -14.36 -2.00 -4.97
N TYR A 328 -14.85 -3.18 -4.55
CA TYR A 328 -14.01 -4.23 -3.95
C TYR A 328 -13.02 -4.88 -4.94
N ARG A 329 -13.21 -4.68 -6.24
CA ARG A 329 -12.37 -5.31 -7.27
C ARG A 329 -11.05 -4.58 -7.37
N ASP A 330 -9.98 -5.33 -7.48
CA ASP A 330 -8.62 -4.85 -7.56
C ASP A 330 -8.04 -4.95 -8.99
N LYS A 331 -6.92 -4.25 -9.19
CA LYS A 331 -5.97 -4.45 -10.29
C LYS A 331 -4.56 -4.40 -9.71
N THR A 332 -3.65 -5.17 -10.30
CA THR A 332 -2.22 -5.11 -9.96
C THR A 332 -1.49 -4.23 -10.98
N TRP A 333 -0.60 -3.37 -10.50
CA TRP A 333 0.28 -2.58 -11.36
C TRP A 333 1.33 -3.47 -12.05
N PRO A 334 2.00 -2.97 -13.12
CA PRO A 334 3.04 -3.71 -13.82
C PRO A 334 4.35 -3.90 -13.03
N ASP A 335 4.41 -3.47 -11.77
CA ASP A 335 5.50 -3.77 -10.84
C ASP A 335 5.33 -5.13 -10.14
N ASP A 336 4.28 -5.89 -10.49
CA ASP A 336 3.87 -7.19 -9.97
C ASP A 336 3.40 -7.22 -8.50
N TRP A 337 3.33 -6.06 -7.83
CA TRP A 337 3.05 -5.98 -6.40
C TRP A 337 1.91 -5.02 -6.04
N THR A 338 1.99 -3.77 -6.49
CA THR A 338 1.10 -2.71 -6.03
C THR A 338 -0.34 -3.03 -6.45
N SER A 339 -1.21 -3.33 -5.48
CA SER A 339 -2.61 -3.61 -5.74
C SER A 339 -3.44 -2.35 -5.49
N VAL A 340 -4.27 -1.98 -6.47
CA VAL A 340 -5.13 -0.80 -6.41
C VAL A 340 -6.59 -1.15 -6.64
N THR A 341 -7.50 -0.31 -6.17
CA THR A 341 -8.92 -0.43 -6.54
C THR A 341 -9.11 -0.23 -8.04
N SER A 342 -10.02 -1.02 -8.61
CA SER A 342 -10.35 -1.00 -10.04
C SER A 342 -10.99 0.31 -10.51
N ASP A 343 -11.57 1.08 -9.59
CA ASP A 343 -12.26 2.36 -9.84
C ASP A 343 -11.47 3.58 -9.32
N GLY A 344 -10.29 3.39 -8.72
CA GLY A 344 -9.46 4.47 -8.18
C GLY A 344 -9.97 5.04 -6.85
N SER A 345 -10.93 4.38 -6.21
CA SER A 345 -11.45 4.76 -4.90
C SER A 345 -10.44 4.47 -3.78
N ARG A 346 -10.48 5.30 -2.72
CA ARG A 346 -9.59 5.16 -1.55
C ARG A 346 -9.86 3.88 -0.75
N THR A 347 -8.79 3.36 -0.14
CA THR A 347 -8.80 2.18 0.71
C THR A 347 -8.02 2.39 2.00
N ALA A 348 -8.38 1.62 3.02
CA ALA A 348 -7.66 1.56 4.28
C ALA A 348 -7.58 0.13 4.78
N GLN A 349 -6.51 -0.14 5.52
CA GLN A 349 -6.23 -1.42 6.15
C GLN A 349 -5.69 -1.21 7.57
N PHE A 350 -6.05 -2.11 8.46
CA PHE A 350 -5.49 -2.29 9.78
C PHE A 350 -5.25 -3.78 9.99
N GLU A 351 -4.21 -4.13 10.72
CA GLU A 351 -3.86 -5.52 10.98
C GLU A 351 -3.31 -5.74 12.38
N HIS A 352 -3.64 -6.91 12.92
CA HIS A 352 -2.96 -7.46 14.08
C HIS A 352 -2.59 -8.93 13.90
N THR A 353 -1.40 -9.29 14.41
CA THR A 353 -1.06 -10.67 14.74
C THR A 353 -1.71 -11.06 16.07
N LEU A 354 -2.44 -12.16 16.05
CA LEU A 354 -3.25 -12.66 17.17
C LEU A 354 -2.74 -14.02 17.64
N LEU A 355 -2.70 -14.23 18.96
CA LEU A 355 -2.48 -15.53 19.57
C LEU A 355 -3.77 -16.00 20.25
N VAL A 356 -4.30 -17.15 19.83
CA VAL A 356 -5.45 -17.77 20.51
C VAL A 356 -4.98 -18.34 21.85
N THR A 357 -5.64 -17.96 22.93
CA THR A 357 -5.38 -18.46 24.29
C THR A 357 -6.43 -19.49 24.69
N GLU A 358 -6.29 -20.09 25.86
CA GLU A 358 -7.28 -21.07 26.38
C GLU A 358 -8.68 -20.47 26.57
N THR A 359 -8.79 -19.14 26.75
CA THR A 359 -10.05 -18.46 27.07
C THR A 359 -10.47 -17.40 26.07
N GLY A 360 -9.63 -17.09 25.07
CA GLY A 360 -9.89 -16.00 24.14
C GLY A 360 -8.72 -15.74 23.20
N VAL A 361 -8.29 -14.49 23.14
CA VAL A 361 -7.24 -14.01 22.25
C VAL A 361 -6.31 -13.03 22.98
N GLU A 362 -5.04 -13.09 22.64
CA GLU A 362 -4.04 -12.08 22.97
C GLU A 362 -3.65 -11.36 21.67
N VAL A 363 -3.75 -10.03 21.65
CA VAL A 363 -3.33 -9.20 20.51
C VAL A 363 -1.85 -8.89 20.65
N LEU A 364 -0.99 -9.63 19.94
CA LEU A 364 0.46 -9.57 20.15
C LEU A 364 1.08 -8.25 19.69
N THR A 365 0.41 -7.57 18.75
CA THR A 365 0.82 -6.31 18.12
C THR A 365 -0.01 -5.12 18.60
N ALA A 366 -0.58 -5.24 19.81
CA ALA A 366 -1.36 -4.19 20.44
C ALA A 366 -0.56 -2.88 20.51
N ARG A 367 -1.29 -1.76 20.46
CA ARG A 367 -0.74 -0.41 20.57
C ARG A 367 -0.27 -0.14 21.99
N PHE A 368 0.78 0.68 22.12
CA PHE A 368 1.12 1.35 23.37
C PHE A 368 0.26 2.60 23.58
N GLU A 369 0.29 3.16 24.79
CA GLU A 369 -0.46 4.37 25.12
C GLU A 369 -0.07 5.56 24.24
N ASP A 370 1.21 5.64 23.85
CA ASP A 370 1.81 6.70 23.05
C ASP A 370 2.01 6.33 21.57
N SER A 371 1.48 5.19 21.11
CA SER A 371 1.52 4.83 19.69
C SER A 371 0.88 5.94 18.84
N PRO A 372 1.51 6.42 17.75
CA PRO A 372 0.95 7.50 16.93
C PRO A 372 -0.35 7.12 16.21
N GLY A 373 -1.14 8.13 15.84
CA GLY A 373 -2.44 7.95 15.20
C GLY A 373 -3.54 7.59 16.22
N GLY A 374 -4.58 6.92 15.74
CA GLY A 374 -5.72 6.55 16.56
C GLY A 374 -7.05 6.83 15.87
N LYS A 375 -8.13 6.65 16.62
CA LYS A 375 -9.50 6.83 16.12
C LYS A 375 -9.82 8.32 15.98
N VAL A 376 -10.33 8.71 14.82
CA VAL A 376 -10.81 10.06 14.53
C VAL A 376 -12.34 10.09 14.48
N GLN A 377 -12.94 11.18 14.96
CA GLN A 377 -14.39 11.38 14.85
C GLN A 377 -14.76 11.87 13.45
N MET A 378 -15.93 11.45 12.95
CA MET A 378 -16.45 11.96 11.69
C MET A 378 -16.53 13.50 11.70
N PRO A 379 -16.12 14.18 10.62
CA PRO A 379 -16.28 15.62 10.49
C PRO A 379 -17.74 16.07 10.67
N GLU A 380 -17.92 17.27 11.23
CA GLU A 380 -19.25 17.83 11.50
C GLU A 380 -20.12 17.89 10.22
N GLY A 381 -21.40 17.55 10.37
CA GLY A 381 -22.34 17.52 9.26
C GLY A 381 -22.30 16.25 8.41
N TYR A 382 -21.51 15.24 8.77
CA TYR A 382 -21.47 13.94 8.09
C TYR A 382 -21.82 12.78 9.03
N GLY A 383 -22.64 11.85 8.56
CA GLY A 383 -22.90 10.58 9.23
C GLY A 383 -21.78 9.58 9.00
N ILE A 384 -21.74 8.49 9.78
CA ILE A 384 -20.72 7.42 9.66
C ILE A 384 -20.73 6.70 8.29
N ASP A 385 -21.81 6.83 7.53
CA ASP A 385 -21.94 6.32 6.16
C ASP A 385 -21.42 7.31 5.11
N GLY A 386 -20.89 8.46 5.54
CA GLY A 386 -20.34 9.53 4.70
C GLY A 386 -21.40 10.43 4.06
N LYS A 387 -22.69 10.24 4.38
CA LYS A 387 -23.74 11.14 3.89
C LYS A 387 -23.79 12.42 4.73
N LYS A 388 -24.12 13.54 4.07
CA LYS A 388 -24.41 14.78 4.79
C LYS A 388 -25.64 14.59 5.66
N ILE A 389 -25.56 15.04 6.90
CA ILE A 389 -26.70 15.13 7.81
C ILE A 389 -27.47 16.38 7.40
N GLU A 390 -28.67 16.20 6.86
CA GLU A 390 -29.55 17.34 6.57
C GLU A 390 -29.88 18.03 7.88
N ALA A 391 -29.59 19.33 7.98
CA ALA A 391 -30.02 20.13 9.11
C ALA A 391 -31.54 20.06 9.16
N ALA A 392 -32.10 19.61 10.29
CA ALA A 392 -33.54 19.63 10.51
C ALA A 392 -34.03 21.07 10.26
N THR A 393 -34.72 21.29 9.15
CA THR A 393 -35.43 22.53 8.93
C THR A 393 -36.46 22.62 10.04
N ASN A 394 -36.20 23.44 11.06
CA ASN A 394 -37.21 23.82 12.04
C ASN A 394 -38.33 24.52 11.26
N GLY A 395 -39.35 23.74 10.88
CA GLY A 395 -40.59 24.24 10.36
C GLY A 395 -41.26 25.07 11.43
N THR A 396 -41.01 26.38 11.42
CA THR A 396 -41.92 27.34 12.04
C THR A 396 -43.23 27.25 11.29
N ASN A 397 -44.14 26.39 11.75
CA ASN A 397 -45.55 26.48 11.41
C ASN A 397 -46.06 27.81 11.99
N GLY A 398 -45.97 28.86 11.19
CA GLY A 398 -46.70 30.09 11.40
C GLY A 398 -48.19 29.79 11.28
N THR A 399 -48.86 29.68 12.43
CA THR A 399 -50.31 29.78 12.49
C THR A 399 -50.71 31.20 12.12
N ASN A 400 -51.05 31.42 10.84
CA ASN A 400 -51.84 32.58 10.44
C ASN A 400 -53.27 32.36 10.93
N GLY A 401 -53.55 32.85 12.14
CA GLY A 401 -54.91 33.15 12.58
C GLY A 401 -55.18 34.63 12.33
N SER A 402 -55.96 34.95 11.31
CA SER A 402 -56.56 36.28 11.16
C SER A 402 -57.86 36.22 10.37
N ALA A 403 -58.89 36.80 11.00
CA ALA A 403 -60.23 37.17 10.53
C ALA A 403 -61.29 36.07 10.51
#